data_AF-A0A1C5INN6-F1
#
_entry.id   AF-A0A1C5INN6-F1
#
_cell.length_a   1.000
_cell.length_b   1.000
_cell.length_c   1.000
_cell.angle_alpha   90.00
_cell.angle_beta   90.00
_cell.angle_gamma   90.00
#
_symmetry.space_group_name_H-M   'P 1'
#
loop_
_entity.id
_entity.type
_entity.pdbx_description
1 polymer ?
#
loop_
_entity_poly.entity_id
_entity_poly.type
_entity_poly.pdbx_seq_one_letter_code
_entity_poly.pdbx_strand_id
1 'polypeptide(L)'
;MLIAIGGYVGVAAKYPNDGPIANINQHVAKADIDPRRANDYYVLAYLWSQTGTLLLQRTVTGTVQAGISLGDLRAFALPLPDRRIQDYIGAKVELAERCRAVAMQCESKSSDLLRDGLGQSTDDILTTLPADGILPTGAFTTRVDADLLRNRLDPSGYHPTLIALQAWASTKKDLFTPLRKLVTAETSKRSRVGKNCSFFVSVLHLNDRGFLDEDAARAYRPESGGREARSMDVLVSCINPAANRIGVCDFGSEAGGCSPEFSILRARNGVDPNYVAFALRTELCRTQLLHLGRGTSSSRRRVDESELLDVLVPTVECASAIAKTVRRGHVLSAASVRLINEAKADVEALIDGTLDEQAILAGTLKAPTANDIPELAEDGA
;
A
#
# COMPACT_ATOMS: atom_id res chain seq x y z
N MET A 1 9.68 13.78 -17.84
CA MET A 1 8.33 13.56 -17.22
C MET A 1 7.50 12.68 -18.14
N LEU A 2 6.64 11.84 -17.57
CA LEU A 2 5.67 11.00 -18.30
C LEU A 2 4.25 11.47 -17.98
N ILE A 3 3.38 11.55 -18.99
CA ILE A 3 1.98 11.97 -18.83
C ILE A 3 1.09 10.98 -19.58
N ALA A 4 0.11 10.41 -18.90
CA ALA A 4 -0.92 9.59 -19.53
C ALA A 4 -1.84 10.47 -20.39
N ILE A 5 -1.85 10.20 -21.69
CA ILE A 5 -2.61 10.93 -22.71
C ILE A 5 -3.76 10.10 -23.31
N GLY A 6 -3.90 8.83 -22.92
CA GLY A 6 -5.03 7.96 -23.26
C GLY A 6 -5.39 7.01 -22.12
N GLY A 7 -6.67 6.69 -21.96
CA GLY A 7 -7.15 5.87 -20.84
C GLY A 7 -7.30 6.70 -19.56
N TYR A 8 -6.37 6.56 -18.60
CA TYR A 8 -6.33 7.36 -17.37
C TYR A 8 -5.69 8.73 -17.63
N VAL A 9 -6.37 9.54 -18.45
CA VAL A 9 -5.82 10.78 -18.97
C VAL A 9 -5.55 11.80 -17.85
N GLY A 10 -4.38 12.46 -17.91
CA GLY A 10 -3.98 13.51 -16.97
C GLY A 10 -3.09 13.04 -15.81
N VAL A 11 -2.82 11.75 -15.68
CA VAL A 11 -1.88 11.23 -14.68
C VAL A 11 -0.45 11.51 -15.13
N ALA A 12 0.29 12.31 -14.37
CA ALA A 12 1.71 12.60 -14.59
C ALA A 12 2.61 11.87 -13.59
N ALA A 13 3.84 11.57 -13.99
CA ALA A 13 4.89 10.98 -13.14
C ALA A 13 6.29 11.42 -13.57
N LYS A 14 7.23 11.44 -12.62
CA LYS A 14 8.66 11.57 -12.93
C LYS A 14 9.26 10.19 -13.13
N TYR A 15 9.91 9.98 -14.27
CA TYR A 15 10.78 8.82 -14.44
C TYR A 15 12.12 9.12 -13.75
N PRO A 16 12.69 8.22 -12.93
CA PRO A 16 13.97 8.44 -12.27
C PRO A 16 15.07 8.76 -13.29
N ASN A 17 15.92 9.74 -12.97
CA ASN A 17 17.01 10.15 -13.87
C ASN A 17 18.05 9.02 -14.06
N ASP A 18 18.18 8.15 -13.06
CA ASP A 18 19.04 6.97 -12.99
C ASP A 18 18.26 5.67 -13.23
N GLY A 19 17.02 5.76 -13.70
CA GLY A 19 16.20 4.60 -14.01
C GLY A 19 16.74 3.80 -15.21
N PRO A 20 16.39 2.50 -15.32
CA PRO A 20 16.76 1.68 -16.47
C PRO A 20 16.18 2.22 -17.79
N ILE A 21 16.60 1.66 -18.92
CA ILE A 21 15.90 1.97 -20.18
C ILE A 21 14.47 1.43 -20.08
N ALA A 22 13.48 2.31 -20.31
CA ALA A 22 12.07 1.98 -20.29
C ALA A 22 11.41 2.28 -21.64
N ASN A 23 10.47 1.42 -22.03
CA ASN A 23 9.59 1.64 -23.17
C ASN A 23 8.25 2.22 -22.70
N ILE A 24 7.72 3.19 -23.43
CA ILE A 24 6.37 3.72 -23.21
C ILE A 24 5.47 3.37 -24.39
N ASN A 25 4.18 3.13 -24.12
CA ASN A 25 3.19 2.88 -25.16
C ASN A 25 2.64 4.20 -25.74
N GLN A 26 1.81 4.10 -26.78
CA GLN A 26 1.20 5.26 -27.46
C GLN A 26 0.25 6.10 -26.59
N HIS A 27 -0.12 5.63 -25.40
CA HIS A 27 -1.02 6.33 -24.47
C HIS A 27 -0.27 7.11 -23.39
N VAL A 28 1.06 7.20 -23.49
CA VAL A 28 1.92 7.98 -22.60
C VAL A 28 2.78 8.93 -23.43
N ALA A 29 2.74 10.22 -23.09
CA ALA A 29 3.62 11.22 -23.65
C ALA A 29 4.86 11.39 -22.78
N LYS A 30 6.04 11.51 -23.43
CA LYS A 30 7.27 11.97 -22.77
C LYS A 30 7.35 13.49 -22.92
N ALA A 31 7.44 14.21 -21.82
CA ALA A 31 7.66 15.65 -21.77
C ALA A 31 9.02 15.95 -21.12
N ASP A 32 9.90 16.58 -21.90
CA ASP A 32 11.19 17.09 -21.41
C ASP A 32 11.01 18.57 -21.04
N ILE A 33 11.19 18.87 -19.76
CA ILE A 33 11.06 20.24 -19.23
C ILE A 33 12.42 20.93 -19.29
N ASP A 34 12.50 22.12 -19.90
CA ASP A 34 13.75 22.90 -19.91
C ASP A 34 14.04 23.41 -18.50
N PRO A 35 15.12 22.94 -17.84
CA PRO A 35 15.41 23.28 -16.45
C PRO A 35 15.78 24.75 -16.24
N ARG A 36 16.07 25.49 -17.32
CA ARG A 36 16.30 26.94 -17.28
C ARG A 36 14.99 27.72 -17.19
N ARG A 37 13.86 27.10 -17.56
CA ARG A 37 12.55 27.75 -17.64
C ARG A 37 11.62 27.36 -16.50
N ALA A 38 11.67 26.11 -16.06
CA ALA A 38 10.80 25.63 -15.00
C ALA A 38 11.47 24.55 -14.14
N ASN A 39 11.11 24.51 -12.86
CA ASN A 39 11.38 23.36 -12.01
C ASN A 39 10.39 22.23 -12.38
N ASP A 40 10.88 21.05 -12.71
CA ASP A 40 10.04 19.96 -13.22
C ASP A 40 9.19 19.28 -12.12
N TYR A 41 9.64 19.32 -10.87
CA TYR A 41 8.86 18.90 -9.71
C TYR A 41 7.73 19.89 -9.39
N TYR A 42 7.94 21.19 -9.60
CA TYR A 42 6.85 22.17 -9.56
C TYR A 42 5.81 21.90 -10.65
N VAL A 43 6.25 21.62 -11.88
CA VAL A 43 5.32 21.26 -12.97
C VAL A 43 4.49 20.04 -12.58
N LEU A 44 5.08 19.01 -11.97
CA LEU A 44 4.34 17.86 -11.43
C LEU A 44 3.33 18.25 -10.35
N ALA A 45 3.72 19.08 -9.38
CA ALA A 45 2.81 19.59 -8.36
C ALA A 45 1.60 20.30 -9.00
N TYR A 46 1.84 21.13 -10.02
CA TYR A 46 0.76 21.80 -10.75
C TYR A 46 -0.14 20.84 -11.49
N LEU A 47 0.40 19.87 -12.25
CA LEU A 47 -0.42 18.89 -12.97
C LEU A 47 -1.27 18.03 -12.02
N TRP A 48 -0.79 17.78 -10.80
CA TRP A 48 -1.54 17.06 -9.77
C TRP A 48 -2.54 17.92 -8.99
N SER A 49 -2.32 19.22 -8.89
CA SER A 49 -3.24 20.17 -8.26
C SER A 49 -4.66 20.03 -8.81
N GLN A 50 -5.67 20.43 -8.04
CA GLN A 50 -7.06 20.41 -8.47
C GLN A 50 -7.23 21.24 -9.75
N THR A 51 -6.68 22.45 -9.78
CA THR A 51 -6.78 23.35 -10.93
C THR A 51 -6.08 22.76 -12.15
N GLY A 52 -4.84 22.27 -12.01
CA GLY A 52 -4.11 21.67 -13.13
C GLY A 52 -4.77 20.39 -13.65
N THR A 53 -5.27 19.53 -12.75
CA THR A 53 -6.01 18.32 -13.13
C THR A 53 -7.28 18.67 -13.92
N LEU A 54 -8.08 19.63 -13.45
CA LEU A 54 -9.31 20.06 -14.14
C LEU A 54 -9.01 20.66 -15.51
N LEU A 55 -7.95 21.47 -15.62
CA LEU A 55 -7.53 22.05 -16.91
C LEU A 55 -7.06 20.97 -17.89
N LEU A 56 -6.26 20.00 -17.44
CA LEU A 56 -5.84 18.85 -18.25
C LEU A 56 -7.05 18.03 -18.73
N GLN A 57 -8.01 17.79 -17.84
CA GLN A 57 -9.23 17.04 -18.16
C GLN A 57 -10.10 17.79 -19.19
N ARG A 58 -10.13 19.12 -19.17
CA ARG A 58 -10.84 19.92 -20.19
C ARG A 58 -10.18 19.85 -21.56
N THR A 59 -8.90 19.53 -21.62
CA THR A 59 -8.15 19.33 -22.87
C THR A 59 -8.43 17.97 -23.52
N VAL A 60 -9.07 17.05 -22.78
CA VAL A 60 -9.44 15.73 -23.31
C VAL A 60 -10.47 15.88 -24.42
N THR A 61 -10.16 15.32 -25.58
CA THR A 61 -11.05 15.28 -26.73
C THR A 61 -11.42 13.84 -27.08
N GLY A 62 -12.52 13.66 -27.81
CA GLY A 62 -13.01 12.35 -28.26
C GLY A 62 -14.06 11.72 -27.33
N THR A 63 -15.18 11.29 -27.90
CA THR A 63 -16.30 10.65 -27.18
C THR A 63 -16.11 9.15 -26.95
N VAL A 64 -15.39 8.45 -27.85
CA VAL A 64 -15.17 6.98 -27.78
C VAL A 64 -13.73 6.62 -27.40
N GLN A 65 -12.74 7.41 -27.84
CA GLN A 65 -11.35 7.31 -27.40
C GLN A 65 -10.92 8.67 -26.84
N ALA A 66 -11.19 8.85 -25.54
CA ALA A 66 -10.79 10.04 -24.82
C ALA A 66 -9.25 10.11 -24.74
N GLY A 67 -8.68 11.25 -25.16
CA GLY A 67 -7.24 11.48 -25.05
C GLY A 67 -6.84 12.94 -25.20
N ILE A 68 -5.57 13.24 -24.91
CA ILE A 68 -4.94 14.55 -25.11
C ILE A 68 -4.00 14.44 -26.31
N SER A 69 -4.13 15.32 -27.30
CA SER A 69 -3.18 15.36 -28.41
C SER A 69 -1.84 15.94 -27.96
N LEU A 70 -0.74 15.56 -28.63
CA LEU A 70 0.58 16.16 -28.36
C LEU A 70 0.65 17.66 -28.70
N GLY A 71 -0.26 18.15 -29.54
CA GLY A 71 -0.40 19.58 -29.83
C GLY A 71 -0.99 20.31 -28.64
N ASP A 72 -2.11 19.80 -28.12
CA ASP A 72 -2.80 20.41 -26.98
C ASP A 72 -1.97 20.31 -25.70
N LEU A 73 -1.26 19.20 -25.49
CA LEU A 73 -0.34 19.06 -24.36
C LEU A 73 0.79 20.10 -24.42
N ARG A 74 1.28 20.45 -25.61
CA ARG A 74 2.29 21.51 -25.80
C ARG A 74 1.73 22.92 -25.60
N ALA A 75 0.44 23.11 -25.88
CA ALA A 75 -0.27 24.38 -25.69
C ALA A 75 -0.81 24.55 -24.26
N PHE A 76 -0.69 23.53 -23.41
CA PHE A 76 -1.19 23.56 -22.04
C PHE A 76 -0.56 24.70 -21.24
N ALA A 77 -1.40 25.54 -20.65
CA ALA A 77 -0.96 26.71 -19.91
C ALA A 77 -0.44 26.31 -18.51
N LEU A 78 0.81 26.67 -18.25
CA LEU A 78 1.48 26.49 -16.96
C LEU A 78 1.72 27.87 -16.33
N PRO A 79 1.25 28.14 -15.11
CA PRO A 79 1.70 29.30 -14.36
C PRO A 79 3.20 29.12 -14.06
N LEU A 80 3.99 30.18 -14.28
CA LEU A 80 5.42 30.17 -14.02
C LEU A 80 5.76 31.34 -13.09
N PRO A 81 5.58 31.17 -11.76
CA PRO A 81 5.96 32.17 -10.78
C PRO A 81 7.50 32.30 -10.70
N ASP A 82 7.99 33.17 -9.81
CA ASP A 82 9.43 33.29 -9.55
C ASP A 82 10.07 31.91 -9.27
N ARG A 83 11.30 31.72 -9.77
CA ARG A 83 12.01 30.45 -9.66
C ARG A 83 12.11 29.95 -8.22
N ARG A 84 12.27 30.84 -7.23
CA ARG A 84 12.34 30.45 -5.81
C ARG A 84 11.04 29.83 -5.30
N ILE A 85 9.89 30.29 -5.80
CA ILE A 85 8.57 29.75 -5.44
C ILE A 85 8.42 28.37 -6.08
N GLN A 86 8.80 28.23 -7.35
CA GLN A 86 8.82 26.92 -8.02
C GLN A 86 9.70 25.92 -7.27
N ASP A 87 10.91 26.33 -6.87
CA ASP A 87 11.83 25.46 -6.13
C ASP A 87 11.30 25.12 -4.73
N TYR A 88 10.63 26.05 -4.04
CA TYR A 88 10.00 25.80 -2.74
C TYR A 88 8.90 24.72 -2.81
N ILE A 89 8.02 24.80 -3.81
CA ILE A 89 6.95 23.81 -4.03
C ILE A 89 7.56 22.50 -4.55
N GLY A 90 8.45 22.57 -5.53
CA GLY A 90 9.09 21.43 -6.16
C GLY A 90 9.91 20.59 -5.18
N ALA A 91 10.59 21.21 -4.22
CA ALA A 91 11.35 20.52 -3.19
C ALA A 91 10.50 19.55 -2.35
N LYS A 92 9.21 19.85 -2.11
CA LYS A 92 8.30 18.91 -1.41
C LYS A 92 8.06 17.66 -2.24
N VAL A 93 7.82 17.82 -3.53
CA VAL A 93 7.62 16.68 -4.44
C VAL A 93 8.90 15.86 -4.58
N GLU A 94 10.05 16.51 -4.72
CA GLU A 94 11.35 15.84 -4.76
C GLU A 94 11.60 15.02 -3.49
N LEU A 95 11.36 15.59 -2.32
CA LEU A 95 11.49 14.91 -1.04
C LEU A 95 10.49 13.74 -0.92
N ALA A 96 9.26 13.90 -1.43
CA ALA A 96 8.26 12.85 -1.47
C ALA A 96 8.68 11.65 -2.32
N GLU A 97 9.34 11.89 -3.47
CA GLU A 97 9.90 10.83 -4.32
C GLU A 97 11.05 10.09 -3.62
N ARG A 98 11.91 10.81 -2.91
CA ARG A 98 12.97 10.19 -2.09
C ARG A 98 12.37 9.28 -1.00
N CYS A 99 11.31 9.74 -0.32
CA CYS A 99 10.60 8.94 0.67
C CYS A 99 10.00 7.67 0.05
N ARG A 100 9.40 7.76 -1.14
CA ARG A 100 8.88 6.58 -1.87
C ARG A 100 9.99 5.59 -2.21
N ALA A 101 11.12 6.07 -2.72
CA ALA A 101 12.24 5.21 -3.10
C ALA A 101 12.76 4.43 -1.89
N VAL A 102 12.97 5.08 -0.75
CA VAL A 102 13.44 4.43 0.49
C VAL A 102 12.36 3.52 1.08
N ALA A 103 11.08 3.87 0.99
CA ALA A 103 9.99 2.98 1.41
C ALA A 103 9.96 1.68 0.59
N MET A 104 10.20 1.74 -0.73
CA MET A 104 10.33 0.54 -1.58
C MET A 104 11.57 -0.29 -1.22
N GLN A 105 12.69 0.36 -0.87
CA GLN A 105 13.87 -0.34 -0.37
C GLN A 105 13.61 -1.05 0.97
N CYS A 106 12.84 -0.44 1.87
CA CYS A 106 12.42 -1.07 3.13
C CYS A 106 11.59 -2.33 2.87
N GLU A 107 10.70 -2.32 1.87
CA GLU A 107 9.93 -3.49 1.46
C GLU A 107 10.85 -4.62 0.94
N SER A 108 11.78 -4.30 0.03
CA SER A 108 12.77 -5.27 -0.48
C SER A 108 13.62 -5.85 0.66
N LYS A 109 14.17 -5.00 1.52
CA LYS A 109 15.01 -5.39 2.66
C LYS A 109 14.25 -6.29 3.65
N SER A 110 12.97 -6.02 3.87
CA SER A 110 12.13 -6.86 4.75
C SER A 110 11.93 -8.25 4.15
N SER A 111 11.74 -8.35 2.84
CA SER A 111 11.66 -9.62 2.11
C SER A 111 13.00 -10.37 2.10
N ASP A 112 14.12 -9.67 1.92
CA ASP A 112 15.46 -10.25 2.01
C ASP A 112 15.76 -10.80 3.41
N LEU A 113 15.44 -10.03 4.46
CA LEU A 113 15.58 -10.49 5.85
C LEU A 113 14.75 -11.75 6.13
N LEU A 114 13.52 -11.82 5.60
CA LEU A 114 12.67 -13.01 5.73
C LEU A 114 13.27 -14.20 4.98
N ARG A 115 13.75 -14.00 3.74
CA ARG A 115 14.44 -15.02 2.96
C ARG A 115 15.62 -15.60 3.74
N ASP A 116 16.46 -14.74 4.30
CA ASP A 116 17.65 -15.15 5.04
C ASP A 116 17.25 -15.91 6.32
N GLY A 117 16.21 -15.44 7.03
CA GLY A 117 15.66 -16.11 8.21
C GLY A 117 15.01 -17.48 7.91
N LEU A 118 14.47 -17.67 6.70
CA LEU A 118 13.93 -18.95 6.22
C LEU A 118 14.99 -19.84 5.55
N GLY A 119 16.15 -19.28 5.21
CA GLY A 119 17.21 -19.93 4.43
C GLY A 119 16.91 -20.07 2.93
N GLN A 120 15.79 -19.53 2.44
CA GLN A 120 15.33 -19.59 1.05
C GLN A 120 14.14 -18.64 0.84
N SER A 121 13.82 -18.29 -0.41
CA SER A 121 12.74 -17.36 -0.69
C SER A 121 11.37 -18.01 -0.52
N THR A 122 10.33 -17.19 -0.29
CA THR A 122 8.94 -17.68 -0.21
C THR A 122 8.50 -18.35 -1.51
N ASP A 123 8.95 -17.84 -2.64
CA ASP A 123 8.59 -18.37 -3.97
C ASP A 123 9.31 -19.70 -4.24
N ASP A 124 10.57 -19.84 -3.84
CA ASP A 124 11.31 -21.10 -3.93
C ASP A 124 10.65 -22.18 -3.07
N ILE A 125 10.19 -21.82 -1.85
CA ILE A 125 9.42 -22.74 -1.01
C ILE A 125 8.17 -23.19 -1.77
N LEU A 126 7.35 -22.25 -2.25
CA LEU A 126 6.08 -22.59 -2.91
C LEU A 126 6.27 -23.43 -4.19
N THR A 127 7.31 -23.16 -4.96
CA THR A 127 7.60 -23.88 -6.21
C THR A 127 8.21 -25.27 -6.00
N THR A 128 8.85 -25.52 -4.86
CA THR A 128 9.46 -26.83 -4.54
C THR A 128 8.54 -27.76 -3.74
N LEU A 129 7.40 -27.26 -3.25
CA LEU A 129 6.42 -28.09 -2.56
C LEU A 129 5.82 -29.15 -3.50
N PRO A 130 5.67 -30.41 -3.03
CA PRO A 130 5.04 -31.48 -3.82
C PRO A 130 3.53 -31.28 -3.87
N ALA A 131 3.07 -30.35 -4.70
CA ALA A 131 1.65 -30.05 -4.92
C ALA A 131 1.02 -31.04 -5.93
N ASP A 132 1.09 -32.33 -5.59
CA ASP A 132 0.59 -33.41 -6.44
C ASP A 132 -0.90 -33.22 -6.78
N GLY A 133 -1.24 -33.38 -8.06
CA GLY A 133 -2.62 -33.30 -8.53
C GLY A 133 -3.02 -31.96 -9.14
N ILE A 134 -2.09 -31.00 -9.29
CA ILE A 134 -2.29 -29.84 -10.19
C ILE A 134 -2.19 -30.32 -11.65
N LEU A 135 -3.21 -30.05 -12.45
CA LEU A 135 -3.28 -30.41 -13.87
C LEU A 135 -2.67 -29.30 -14.74
N PRO A 136 -2.22 -29.60 -15.97
CA PRO A 136 -1.68 -28.58 -16.90
C PRO A 136 -2.65 -27.44 -17.23
N THR A 137 -3.95 -27.66 -17.05
CA THR A 137 -5.00 -26.65 -17.26
C THR A 137 -5.14 -25.66 -16.09
N GLY A 138 -4.44 -25.90 -14.97
CA GLY A 138 -4.62 -25.17 -13.71
C GLY A 138 -5.77 -25.70 -12.85
N ALA A 139 -6.57 -26.66 -13.34
CA ALA A 139 -7.48 -27.43 -12.50
C ALA A 139 -6.67 -28.35 -11.55
N PHE A 140 -7.30 -28.86 -10.50
CA PHE A 140 -6.62 -29.73 -9.55
C PHE A 140 -7.50 -30.88 -9.08
N THR A 141 -6.85 -31.94 -8.62
CA THR A 141 -7.47 -33.08 -7.95
C THR A 141 -6.73 -33.35 -6.65
N THR A 142 -7.48 -33.49 -5.56
CA THR A 142 -6.90 -33.75 -4.24
C THR A 142 -7.63 -34.93 -3.60
N ARG A 143 -6.88 -35.87 -3.02
CA ARG A 143 -7.43 -36.92 -2.16
C ARG A 143 -7.37 -36.44 -0.72
N VAL A 144 -8.52 -36.42 -0.05
CA VAL A 144 -8.65 -36.02 1.36
C VAL A 144 -9.44 -37.06 2.13
N ASP A 145 -9.22 -37.10 3.45
CA ASP A 145 -10.02 -37.92 4.34
C ASP A 145 -11.50 -37.49 4.29
N ALA A 146 -12.41 -38.46 4.33
CA ALA A 146 -13.85 -38.20 4.29
C ALA A 146 -14.35 -37.33 5.45
N ASP A 147 -13.68 -37.39 6.61
CA ASP A 147 -14.01 -36.56 7.77
C ASP A 147 -13.72 -35.07 7.52
N LEU A 148 -12.73 -34.73 6.69
CA LEU A 148 -12.42 -33.34 6.32
C LEU A 148 -13.56 -32.72 5.51
N LEU A 149 -14.20 -33.51 4.65
CA LEU A 149 -15.32 -33.06 3.79
C LEU A 149 -16.57 -32.67 4.57
N ARG A 150 -16.72 -33.07 5.85
CA ARG A 150 -17.88 -32.72 6.67
C ARG A 150 -17.96 -31.22 6.98
N ASN A 151 -16.83 -30.54 7.08
CA ASN A 151 -16.76 -29.14 7.52
C ASN A 151 -16.70 -28.15 6.35
N ARG A 152 -16.31 -28.62 5.15
CA ARG A 152 -16.14 -27.78 3.97
C ARG A 152 -16.36 -28.57 2.68
N LEU A 153 -17.30 -28.12 1.85
CA LEU A 153 -17.57 -28.69 0.52
C LEU A 153 -16.91 -27.89 -0.61
N ASP A 154 -16.38 -26.71 -0.31
CA ASP A 154 -15.63 -25.90 -1.27
C ASP A 154 -14.26 -26.53 -1.54
N PRO A 155 -13.90 -26.84 -2.81
CA PRO A 155 -12.67 -27.53 -3.15
C PRO A 155 -11.41 -26.70 -2.88
N SER A 156 -11.51 -25.37 -2.76
CA SER A 156 -10.35 -24.49 -2.60
C SER A 156 -9.59 -24.77 -1.30
N GLY A 157 -10.30 -25.13 -0.23
CA GLY A 157 -9.70 -25.52 1.05
C GLY A 157 -8.90 -26.83 1.00
N TYR A 158 -8.98 -27.55 -0.12
CA TYR A 158 -8.24 -28.79 -0.37
C TYR A 158 -7.24 -28.62 -1.51
N HIS A 159 -6.87 -27.39 -1.88
CA HIS A 159 -5.92 -27.17 -2.95
C HIS A 159 -4.58 -27.87 -2.65
N PRO A 160 -3.95 -28.58 -3.61
CA PRO A 160 -2.72 -29.32 -3.37
C PRO A 160 -1.60 -28.48 -2.75
N THR A 161 -1.43 -27.24 -3.22
CA THR A 161 -0.44 -26.30 -2.67
C THR A 161 -0.72 -25.96 -1.21
N LEU A 162 -1.98 -25.77 -0.81
CA LEU A 162 -2.33 -25.49 0.59
C LEU A 162 -1.96 -26.67 1.48
N ILE A 163 -2.32 -27.89 1.07
CA ILE A 163 -2.05 -29.12 1.83
C ILE A 163 -0.55 -29.36 1.94
N ALA A 164 0.18 -29.26 0.82
CA ALA A 164 1.63 -29.42 0.80
C ALA A 164 2.32 -28.39 1.68
N LEU A 165 1.90 -27.12 1.61
CA LEU A 165 2.45 -26.04 2.43
C LEU A 165 2.18 -26.28 3.92
N GLN A 166 0.95 -26.64 4.29
CA GLN A 166 0.59 -26.91 5.68
C GLN A 166 1.34 -28.13 6.24
N ALA A 167 1.46 -29.20 5.45
CA ALA A 167 2.24 -30.38 5.82
C ALA A 167 3.72 -30.02 6.03
N TRP A 168 4.34 -29.33 5.06
CA TRP A 168 5.73 -28.90 5.14
C TRP A 168 5.99 -27.97 6.33
N ALA A 169 5.19 -26.92 6.50
CA ALA A 169 5.33 -25.98 7.60
C ALA A 169 5.13 -26.67 8.97
N SER A 170 4.24 -27.65 9.06
CA SER A 170 4.03 -28.45 10.29
C SER A 170 5.24 -29.31 10.68
N THR A 171 6.12 -29.65 9.74
CA THR A 171 7.41 -30.31 10.05
C THR A 171 8.47 -29.34 10.56
N LYS A 172 8.29 -28.03 10.34
CA LYS A 172 9.24 -26.96 10.68
C LYS A 172 8.70 -26.13 11.86
N LYS A 173 8.34 -26.79 12.97
CA LYS A 173 7.68 -26.18 14.13
C LYS A 173 8.45 -25.02 14.77
N ASP A 174 9.77 -24.97 14.61
CA ASP A 174 10.61 -23.88 15.11
C ASP A 174 10.54 -22.63 14.21
N LEU A 175 10.17 -22.80 12.94
CA LEU A 175 10.08 -21.74 11.94
C LEU A 175 8.65 -21.32 11.60
N PHE A 176 7.65 -22.12 11.97
CA PHE A 176 6.24 -21.84 11.67
C PHE A 176 5.35 -22.03 12.89
N THR A 177 4.55 -21.01 13.15
CA THR A 177 3.66 -20.95 14.30
C THR A 177 2.23 -20.61 13.84
N PRO A 178 1.20 -21.33 14.30
CA PRO A 178 -0.19 -20.94 14.05
C PRO A 178 -0.47 -19.52 14.55
N LEU A 179 -1.13 -18.70 13.74
CA LEU A 179 -1.39 -17.28 14.03
C LEU A 179 -2.01 -17.05 15.42
N ARG A 180 -2.92 -17.93 15.87
CA ARG A 180 -3.54 -17.88 17.22
C ARG A 180 -2.57 -17.86 18.40
N LYS A 181 -1.34 -18.35 18.22
CA LYS A 181 -0.29 -18.30 19.23
C LYS A 181 0.43 -16.96 19.26
N LEU A 182 0.33 -16.16 18.20
CA LEU A 182 0.96 -14.84 18.05
C LEU A 182 0.00 -13.71 18.40
N VAL A 183 -1.32 -13.91 18.21
CA VAL A 183 -2.34 -12.88 18.40
C VAL A 183 -3.53 -13.36 19.23
N THR A 184 -4.38 -12.43 19.65
CA THR A 184 -5.77 -12.67 20.05
C THR A 184 -6.72 -12.04 19.04
N ALA A 185 -7.80 -12.72 18.68
CA ALA A 185 -8.88 -12.11 17.91
C ALA A 185 -9.78 -11.29 18.84
N GLU A 186 -9.93 -10.01 18.52
CA GLU A 186 -10.70 -9.05 19.31
C GLU A 186 -12.01 -8.65 18.60
N THR A 187 -12.20 -9.02 17.34
CA THR A 187 -13.32 -8.64 16.47
C THR A 187 -14.69 -8.73 17.15
N SER A 188 -15.00 -9.85 17.81
CA SER A 188 -16.28 -10.07 18.49
C SER A 188 -16.42 -9.29 19.81
N LYS A 189 -15.31 -8.87 20.41
CA LYS A 189 -15.26 -8.08 21.65
C LYS A 189 -15.31 -6.58 21.39
N ARG A 190 -15.04 -6.14 20.15
CA ARG A 190 -15.07 -4.72 19.77
C ARG A 190 -16.50 -4.20 19.70
N SER A 191 -16.71 -3.03 20.31
CA SER A 191 -17.98 -2.31 20.26
C SER A 191 -18.34 -1.89 18.84
N ARG A 192 -19.64 -1.74 18.57
CA ARG A 192 -20.09 -1.11 17.32
C ARG A 192 -19.79 0.39 17.35
N VAL A 193 -19.33 0.92 16.22
CA VAL A 193 -19.08 2.35 16.03
C VAL A 193 -20.05 2.87 14.96
N GLY A 194 -20.67 4.02 15.22
CA GLY A 194 -21.58 4.67 14.27
C GLY A 194 -20.85 5.29 13.07
N LYS A 195 -21.62 5.88 12.14
CA LYS A 195 -21.05 6.50 10.93
C LYS A 195 -20.27 7.79 11.21
N ASN A 196 -20.52 8.43 12.35
CA ASN A 196 -19.93 9.73 12.72
C ASN A 196 -18.56 9.59 13.40
N CYS A 197 -17.72 8.67 12.92
CA CYS A 197 -16.37 8.49 13.43
C CYS A 197 -15.40 9.45 12.71
N SER A 198 -14.54 10.13 13.46
CA SER A 198 -13.53 11.06 12.93
C SER A 198 -12.37 10.34 12.22
N PHE A 199 -12.16 9.05 12.50
CA PHE A 199 -11.14 8.23 11.87
C PHE A 199 -11.70 6.83 11.61
N PHE A 200 -12.10 6.58 10.36
CA PHE A 200 -12.70 5.31 9.95
C PHE A 200 -11.87 4.60 8.88
N VAL A 201 -11.34 3.43 9.20
CA VAL A 201 -10.56 2.61 8.27
C VAL A 201 -11.50 1.71 7.45
N SER A 202 -11.67 2.04 6.17
CA SER A 202 -12.25 1.15 5.16
C SER A 202 -11.20 0.15 4.68
N VAL A 203 -11.64 -0.99 4.14
CA VAL A 203 -10.75 -1.91 3.42
C VAL A 203 -10.02 -1.22 2.26
N LEU A 204 -10.55 -0.12 1.72
CA LEU A 204 -9.94 0.63 0.62
C LEU A 204 -8.77 1.53 1.04
N HIS A 205 -8.61 1.80 2.34
CA HIS A 205 -7.51 2.65 2.83
C HIS A 205 -6.23 1.86 3.09
N LEU A 206 -6.30 0.52 3.08
CA LEU A 206 -5.14 -0.35 3.09
C LEU A 206 -4.81 -0.78 1.66
N ASN A 207 -3.55 -0.62 1.27
CA ASN A 207 -3.04 -1.22 0.04
C ASN A 207 -2.53 -2.66 0.29
N ASP A 208 -2.12 -3.32 -0.79
CA ASP A 208 -1.54 -4.68 -0.78
C ASP A 208 -0.15 -4.75 -0.13
N ARG A 209 0.47 -3.60 0.13
CA ARG A 209 1.75 -3.44 0.84
C ARG A 209 1.60 -3.10 2.32
N GLY A 210 0.37 -3.08 2.84
CA GLY A 210 0.05 -2.85 4.24
C GLY A 210 0.19 -1.41 4.71
N PHE A 211 0.37 -0.45 3.79
CA PHE A 211 0.29 0.98 4.09
C PHE A 211 -1.17 1.39 4.26
N LEU A 212 -1.46 2.07 5.37
CA LEU A 212 -2.74 2.69 5.68
C LEU A 212 -2.70 4.18 5.33
N ASP A 213 -3.54 4.59 4.39
CA ASP A 213 -3.77 6.00 4.10
C ASP A 213 -4.66 6.61 5.21
N GLU A 214 -4.00 7.12 6.25
CA GLU A 214 -4.69 7.71 7.41
C GLU A 214 -5.46 8.99 7.04
N ASP A 215 -4.92 9.81 6.14
CA ASP A 215 -5.56 11.06 5.72
C ASP A 215 -6.88 10.73 5.00
N ALA A 216 -6.86 9.78 4.07
CA ALA A 216 -8.07 9.28 3.44
C ALA A 216 -9.05 8.68 4.47
N ALA A 217 -8.55 7.93 5.45
CA ALA A 217 -9.38 7.34 6.49
C ALA A 217 -10.02 8.36 7.45
N ARG A 218 -9.37 9.50 7.72
CA ARG A 218 -9.92 10.62 8.51
C ARG A 218 -10.93 11.45 7.71
N ALA A 219 -10.69 11.61 6.41
CA ALA A 219 -11.61 12.28 5.50
C ALA A 219 -12.85 11.42 5.16
N TYR A 220 -12.75 10.11 5.30
CA TYR A 220 -13.80 9.18 4.91
C TYR A 220 -15.05 9.28 5.80
N ARG A 221 -16.22 9.18 5.16
CA ARG A 221 -17.53 9.13 5.83
C ARG A 221 -18.23 7.83 5.40
N PRO A 222 -18.28 6.80 6.27
CA PRO A 222 -18.79 5.50 5.89
C PRO A 222 -20.32 5.50 5.71
N GLU A 223 -20.80 4.74 4.73
CA GLU A 223 -22.24 4.57 4.50
C GLU A 223 -22.94 3.75 5.59
N SER A 224 -22.19 2.93 6.34
CA SER A 224 -22.68 2.08 7.42
C SER A 224 -21.75 2.14 8.64
N GLY A 225 -22.24 1.71 9.81
CA GLY A 225 -21.40 1.63 11.00
C GLY A 225 -20.32 0.54 10.88
N GLY A 226 -19.35 0.58 11.77
CA GLY A 226 -18.24 -0.37 11.82
C GLY A 226 -18.02 -0.94 13.21
N ARG A 227 -16.78 -1.34 13.47
CA ARG A 227 -16.31 -1.81 14.78
C ARG A 227 -15.23 -0.90 15.31
N GLU A 228 -15.11 -0.83 16.63
CA GLU A 228 -14.00 -0.15 17.30
C GLU A 228 -12.68 -0.86 16.93
N ALA A 229 -11.65 -0.09 16.58
CA ALA A 229 -10.28 -0.56 16.44
C ALA A 229 -9.37 0.37 17.25
N ARG A 230 -8.27 -0.18 17.78
CA ARG A 230 -7.34 0.55 18.64
C ARG A 230 -5.95 0.56 18.03
N SER A 231 -5.15 1.56 18.38
CA SER A 231 -3.75 1.66 17.93
C SER A 231 -3.01 0.36 18.20
N MET A 232 -2.22 -0.09 17.23
CA MET A 232 -1.49 -1.35 17.21
C MET A 232 -2.35 -2.61 17.01
N ASP A 233 -3.63 -2.48 16.66
CA ASP A 233 -4.40 -3.60 16.10
C ASP A 233 -3.89 -3.91 14.68
N VAL A 234 -3.83 -5.20 14.35
CA VAL A 234 -3.64 -5.69 12.99
C VAL A 234 -5.01 -5.90 12.37
N LEU A 235 -5.30 -5.16 11.31
CA LEU A 235 -6.54 -5.28 10.54
C LEU A 235 -6.28 -6.20 9.34
N VAL A 236 -7.00 -7.33 9.27
CA VAL A 236 -6.92 -8.30 8.18
C VAL A 236 -8.23 -8.26 7.41
N SER A 237 -8.22 -7.85 6.13
CA SER A 237 -9.41 -7.91 5.29
C SER A 237 -9.77 -9.37 5.03
N CYS A 238 -10.83 -9.85 5.67
CA CYS A 238 -11.32 -11.21 5.48
C CYS A 238 -12.12 -11.36 4.18
N ILE A 239 -12.53 -10.25 3.55
CA ILE A 239 -13.10 -10.23 2.21
C ILE A 239 -12.01 -10.04 1.15
N ASN A 240 -12.16 -10.74 0.03
CA ASN A 240 -11.26 -10.69 -1.12
C ASN A 240 -9.78 -10.85 -0.71
N PRO A 241 -9.37 -12.02 -0.17
CA PRO A 241 -8.00 -12.25 0.28
C PRO A 241 -6.95 -12.00 -0.81
N ALA A 242 -7.34 -12.07 -2.10
CA ALA A 242 -6.47 -11.75 -3.21
C ALA A 242 -6.00 -10.29 -3.24
N ALA A 243 -6.78 -9.36 -2.68
CA ALA A 243 -6.42 -7.95 -2.55
C ALA A 243 -5.33 -7.70 -1.50
N ASN A 244 -5.01 -8.69 -0.65
CA ASN A 244 -3.90 -8.65 0.33
C ASN A 244 -3.91 -7.45 1.29
N ARG A 245 -5.11 -6.99 1.68
CA ARG A 245 -5.30 -5.78 2.49
C ARG A 245 -5.14 -6.09 3.97
N ILE A 246 -3.91 -6.00 4.45
CA ILE A 246 -3.53 -6.31 5.83
C ILE A 246 -2.56 -5.24 6.33
N GLY A 247 -2.86 -4.59 7.45
CA GLY A 247 -2.00 -3.53 7.98
C GLY A 247 -2.22 -3.28 9.47
N VAL A 248 -1.36 -2.45 10.03
CA VAL A 248 -1.46 -1.99 11.42
C VAL A 248 -2.08 -0.60 11.40
N CYS A 249 -3.03 -0.35 12.29
CA CYS A 249 -3.59 0.99 12.48
C CYS A 249 -2.93 1.71 13.65
N ASP A 250 -2.79 3.03 13.53
CA ASP A 250 -2.41 3.91 14.63
C ASP A 250 -3.46 5.02 14.77
N PHE A 251 -4.25 4.93 15.83
CA PHE A 251 -5.27 5.92 16.18
C PHE A 251 -4.77 6.91 17.25
N GLY A 252 -3.47 6.87 17.60
CA GLY A 252 -2.93 7.62 18.73
C GLY A 252 -3.49 7.12 20.06
N SER A 253 -3.96 8.05 20.91
CA SER A 253 -4.53 7.74 22.23
C SER A 253 -6.02 7.36 22.19
N GLU A 254 -6.71 7.62 21.09
CA GLU A 254 -8.14 7.34 20.96
C GLU A 254 -8.39 6.03 20.20
N ALA A 255 -9.62 5.51 20.27
CA ALA A 255 -10.06 4.41 19.43
C ALA A 255 -10.71 4.95 18.15
N GLY A 256 -10.48 4.29 17.02
CA GLY A 256 -11.13 4.60 15.75
C GLY A 256 -12.19 3.57 15.36
N GLY A 257 -12.80 3.78 14.20
CA GLY A 257 -13.71 2.84 13.56
C GLY A 257 -13.01 2.08 12.44
N CYS A 258 -13.42 0.84 12.19
CA CYS A 258 -13.04 0.11 10.99
C CYS A 258 -14.22 -0.65 10.36
N SER A 259 -14.09 -0.96 9.08
CA SER A 259 -15.05 -1.80 8.34
C SER A 259 -15.32 -3.12 9.07
N PRO A 260 -16.57 -3.62 9.08
CA PRO A 260 -16.90 -4.93 9.63
C PRO A 260 -16.31 -6.11 8.83
N GLU A 261 -15.76 -5.86 7.65
CA GLU A 261 -15.08 -6.86 6.81
C GLU A 261 -13.64 -7.16 7.29
N PHE A 262 -13.15 -6.43 8.31
CA PHE A 262 -11.89 -6.73 8.97
C PHE A 262 -12.07 -7.74 10.10
N SER A 263 -11.14 -8.70 10.17
CA SER A 263 -10.75 -9.30 11.44
C SER A 263 -9.75 -8.36 12.13
N ILE A 264 -9.97 -8.15 13.43
CA ILE A 264 -9.21 -7.26 14.31
C ILE A 264 -8.39 -8.14 15.24
N LEU A 265 -7.08 -8.16 15.03
CA LEU A 265 -6.14 -8.99 15.77
C LEU A 265 -5.26 -8.12 16.66
N ARG A 266 -5.03 -8.58 17.90
CA ARG A 266 -4.11 -7.94 18.84
C ARG A 266 -2.88 -8.82 19.02
N ALA A 267 -1.69 -8.29 18.73
CA ALA A 267 -0.45 -9.00 18.99
C ALA A 267 -0.31 -9.31 20.49
N ARG A 268 0.15 -10.52 20.81
CA ARG A 268 0.47 -10.92 22.19
C ARG A 268 1.77 -10.27 22.64
N ASN A 269 2.05 -10.34 23.94
CA ASN A 269 3.28 -9.80 24.50
C ASN A 269 4.51 -10.41 23.81
N GLY A 270 5.49 -9.57 23.46
CA GLY A 270 6.71 -9.97 22.74
C GLY A 270 6.55 -10.13 21.23
N VAL A 271 5.35 -9.96 20.67
CA VAL A 271 5.12 -10.03 19.22
C VAL A 271 4.90 -8.62 18.67
N ASP A 272 5.64 -8.23 17.63
CA ASP A 272 5.42 -6.94 16.95
C ASP A 272 4.28 -7.06 15.92
N PRO A 273 3.22 -6.24 15.99
CA PRO A 273 2.11 -6.30 15.04
C PRO A 273 2.51 -5.98 13.60
N ASN A 274 3.57 -5.17 13.38
CA ASN A 274 4.07 -4.88 12.04
C ASN A 274 4.71 -6.12 11.40
N TYR A 275 5.37 -6.97 12.20
CA TYR A 275 5.84 -8.26 11.71
C TYR A 275 4.67 -9.16 11.35
N VAL A 276 3.65 -9.26 12.20
CA VAL A 276 2.46 -10.09 11.92
C VAL A 276 1.78 -9.64 10.64
N ALA A 277 1.54 -8.33 10.49
CA ALA A 277 0.91 -7.76 9.29
C ALA A 277 1.77 -8.00 8.03
N PHE A 278 3.09 -7.88 8.13
CA PHE A 278 4.01 -8.21 7.03
C PHE A 278 3.98 -9.70 6.68
N ALA A 279 4.15 -10.58 7.66
CA ALA A 279 4.22 -12.03 7.46
C ALA A 279 2.93 -12.55 6.83
N LEU A 280 1.77 -12.08 7.26
CA LEU A 280 0.47 -12.46 6.67
C LEU A 280 0.31 -12.05 5.19
N ARG A 281 1.05 -11.03 4.74
CA ARG A 281 1.05 -10.57 3.34
C ARG A 281 2.03 -11.32 2.43
N THR A 282 2.99 -12.05 2.99
CA THR A 282 3.95 -12.85 2.23
C THR A 282 3.23 -13.93 1.42
N GLU A 283 3.82 -14.39 0.32
CA GLU A 283 3.18 -15.40 -0.53
C GLU A 283 2.89 -16.73 0.21
N LEU A 284 3.66 -17.06 1.25
CA LEU A 284 3.39 -18.22 2.12
C LEU A 284 2.05 -18.10 2.86
N CYS A 285 1.80 -16.98 3.53
CA CYS A 285 0.53 -16.77 4.24
C CYS A 285 -0.60 -16.43 3.28
N ARG A 286 -0.32 -15.66 2.23
CA ARG A 286 -1.29 -15.28 1.21
C ARG A 286 -1.83 -16.49 0.46
N THR A 287 -0.99 -17.46 0.10
CA THR A 287 -1.44 -18.73 -0.51
C THR A 287 -2.38 -19.49 0.42
N GLN A 288 -2.10 -19.53 1.73
CA GLN A 288 -3.02 -20.12 2.70
C GLN A 288 -4.38 -19.40 2.70
N LEU A 289 -4.38 -18.07 2.85
CA LEU A 289 -5.59 -17.25 2.89
C LEU A 289 -6.42 -17.34 1.59
N LEU A 290 -5.75 -17.37 0.44
CA LEU A 290 -6.37 -17.52 -0.88
C LEU A 290 -7.15 -18.83 -0.99
N HIS A 291 -6.62 -19.93 -0.46
CA HIS A 291 -7.28 -21.23 -0.51
C HIS A 291 -8.32 -21.41 0.61
N LEU A 292 -8.15 -20.71 1.73
CA LEU A 292 -9.15 -20.68 2.81
C LEU A 292 -10.40 -19.87 2.44
N GLY A 293 -10.34 -18.93 1.49
CA GLY A 293 -11.49 -18.10 1.11
C GLY A 293 -12.67 -18.90 0.54
N ARG A 294 -13.90 -18.57 0.95
CA ARG A 294 -15.15 -19.21 0.47
C ARG A 294 -15.99 -18.24 -0.33
N GLY A 295 -16.61 -18.68 -1.42
CA GLY A 295 -17.51 -17.87 -2.25
C GLY A 295 -17.25 -18.03 -3.74
N THR A 296 -18.22 -17.59 -4.55
CA THR A 296 -18.23 -17.86 -6.00
C THR A 296 -17.50 -16.82 -6.85
N SER A 297 -17.49 -15.55 -6.43
CA SER A 297 -16.71 -14.49 -7.12
C SER A 297 -15.43 -14.17 -6.36
N SER A 298 -14.32 -14.00 -7.09
CA SER A 298 -13.01 -13.66 -6.49
C SER A 298 -13.09 -12.45 -5.54
N SER A 299 -13.85 -11.43 -5.92
CA SER A 299 -14.08 -10.20 -5.15
C SER A 299 -14.94 -10.36 -3.88
N ARG A 300 -15.65 -11.47 -3.70
CA ARG A 300 -16.54 -11.71 -2.55
C ARG A 300 -16.17 -12.95 -1.74
N ARG A 301 -15.01 -13.56 -2.03
CA ARG A 301 -14.49 -14.67 -1.23
C ARG A 301 -14.20 -14.19 0.19
N ARG A 302 -14.57 -14.99 1.18
CA ARG A 302 -14.38 -14.68 2.61
C ARG A 302 -13.62 -15.75 3.36
N VAL A 303 -12.68 -15.34 4.20
CA VAL A 303 -11.95 -16.22 5.13
C VAL A 303 -12.61 -16.12 6.50
N ASP A 304 -13.02 -17.26 7.07
CA ASP A 304 -13.55 -17.31 8.43
C ASP A 304 -12.45 -16.97 9.44
N GLU A 305 -12.76 -16.16 10.46
CA GLU A 305 -11.75 -15.72 11.45
C GLU A 305 -11.09 -16.89 12.20
N SER A 306 -11.82 -17.99 12.43
CA SER A 306 -11.25 -19.20 13.02
C SER A 306 -10.20 -19.84 12.11
N GLU A 307 -10.44 -19.90 10.79
CA GLU A 307 -9.48 -20.44 9.81
C GLU A 307 -8.28 -19.48 9.63
N LEU A 308 -8.50 -18.16 9.65
CA LEU A 308 -7.42 -17.17 9.67
C LEU A 308 -6.47 -17.40 10.85
N LEU A 309 -7.01 -17.66 12.04
CA LEU A 309 -6.23 -17.93 13.25
C LEU A 309 -5.41 -19.24 13.20
N ASP A 310 -5.70 -20.13 12.25
CA ASP A 310 -4.99 -21.39 12.04
C ASP A 310 -3.91 -21.31 10.94
N VAL A 311 -3.81 -20.17 10.24
CA VAL A 311 -2.72 -19.92 9.27
C VAL A 311 -1.36 -20.10 9.94
N LEU A 312 -0.48 -20.86 9.30
CA LEU A 312 0.89 -21.05 9.74
C LEU A 312 1.73 -19.86 9.29
N VAL A 313 2.23 -19.10 10.26
CA VAL A 313 3.00 -17.86 10.05
C VAL A 313 4.47 -18.16 10.28
N PRO A 314 5.39 -17.71 9.40
CA PRO A 314 6.81 -17.74 9.68
C PRO A 314 7.14 -17.10 11.04
N THR A 315 8.07 -17.67 11.77
CA THR A 315 8.64 -17.13 13.01
C THR A 315 10.15 -17.22 12.92
N VAL A 316 10.78 -16.11 12.53
CA VAL A 316 12.22 -16.01 12.30
C VAL A 316 12.88 -15.09 13.32
N GLU A 317 14.15 -15.32 13.63
CA GLU A 317 14.90 -14.51 14.61
C GLU A 317 14.97 -13.03 14.21
N CYS A 318 15.02 -12.73 12.92
CA CYS A 318 15.04 -11.37 12.37
C CYS A 318 13.67 -10.66 12.40
N ALA A 319 12.61 -11.24 12.98
CA ALA A 319 11.26 -10.66 13.00
C ALA A 319 11.20 -9.22 13.54
N SER A 320 11.98 -8.91 14.58
CA SER A 320 12.05 -7.54 15.12
C SER A 320 12.70 -6.55 14.14
N ALA A 321 13.74 -6.97 13.43
CA ALA A 321 14.41 -6.15 12.41
C ALA A 321 13.49 -5.90 11.20
N ILE A 322 12.75 -6.94 10.78
CA ILE A 322 11.69 -6.83 9.76
C ILE A 322 10.63 -5.82 10.21
N ALA A 323 10.10 -5.96 11.43
CA ALA A 323 9.07 -5.04 11.95
C ALA A 323 9.51 -3.57 11.94
N LYS A 324 10.75 -3.28 12.36
CA LYS A 324 11.32 -1.93 12.33
C LYS A 324 11.44 -1.40 10.90
N THR A 325 11.94 -2.24 9.98
CA THR A 325 12.11 -1.87 8.58
C THR A 325 10.77 -1.59 7.90
N VAL A 326 9.75 -2.44 8.13
CA VAL A 326 8.38 -2.22 7.63
C VAL A 326 7.80 -0.93 8.17
N ARG A 327 7.95 -0.67 9.48
CA ARG A 327 7.46 0.56 10.12
C ARG A 327 8.11 1.80 9.52
N ARG A 328 9.44 1.79 9.31
CA ARG A 328 10.18 2.85 8.62
C ARG A 328 9.60 3.12 7.23
N GLY A 329 9.35 2.07 6.44
CA GLY A 329 8.74 2.20 5.12
C GLY A 329 7.33 2.79 5.14
N HIS A 330 6.50 2.44 6.13
CA HIS A 330 5.16 3.02 6.28
C HIS A 330 5.21 4.50 6.68
N VAL A 331 6.11 4.90 7.60
CA VAL A 331 6.30 6.31 7.97
C VAL A 331 6.73 7.15 6.77
N LEU A 332 7.69 6.65 5.98
CA LEU A 332 8.13 7.30 4.74
C LEU A 332 7.02 7.38 3.68
N SER A 333 6.18 6.35 3.57
CA SER A 333 5.02 6.37 2.69
C SER A 333 4.01 7.46 3.11
N ALA A 334 3.75 7.59 4.42
CA ALA A 334 2.89 8.63 4.96
C ALA A 334 3.48 10.04 4.72
N ALA A 335 4.78 10.22 4.98
CA ALA A 335 5.47 11.48 4.71
C ALA A 335 5.40 11.87 3.24
N SER A 336 5.56 10.91 2.33
CA SER A 336 5.42 11.14 0.89
C SER A 336 4.02 11.63 0.50
N VAL A 337 2.96 10.97 1.00
CA VAL A 337 1.57 11.40 0.73
C VAL A 337 1.33 12.82 1.24
N ARG A 338 1.75 13.12 2.47
CA ARG A 338 1.65 14.46 3.06
C ARG A 338 2.36 15.52 2.23
N LEU A 339 3.63 15.31 1.88
CA LEU A 339 4.42 16.26 1.09
C LEU A 339 3.80 16.54 -0.29
N ILE A 340 3.22 15.53 -0.94
CA ILE A 340 2.47 15.73 -2.18
C ILE A 340 1.22 16.57 -1.94
N ASN A 341 0.45 16.29 -0.89
CA ASN A 341 -0.75 17.07 -0.58
C ASN A 341 -0.40 18.53 -0.24
N GLU A 342 0.66 18.77 0.53
CA GLU A 342 1.20 20.10 0.84
C GLU A 342 1.64 20.83 -0.45
N ALA A 343 2.37 20.16 -1.35
CA ALA A 343 2.77 20.76 -2.63
C ALA A 343 1.58 21.15 -3.50
N LYS A 344 0.54 20.31 -3.54
CA LYS A 344 -0.70 20.59 -4.27
C LYS A 344 -1.44 21.78 -3.65
N ALA A 345 -1.52 21.83 -2.33
CA ALA A 345 -2.15 22.93 -1.60
C ALA A 345 -1.41 24.26 -1.82
N ASP A 346 -0.07 24.25 -1.83
CA ASP A 346 0.73 25.44 -2.13
C ASP A 346 0.50 25.94 -3.56
N VAL A 347 0.29 25.03 -4.53
CA VAL A 347 -0.08 25.42 -5.90
C VAL A 347 -1.45 26.09 -5.92
N GLU A 348 -2.47 25.54 -5.25
CA GLU A 348 -3.79 26.18 -5.18
C GLU A 348 -3.69 27.55 -4.49
N ALA A 349 -2.96 27.63 -3.38
CA ALA A 349 -2.74 28.88 -2.66
C ALA A 349 -2.02 29.93 -3.52
N LEU A 350 -1.06 29.52 -4.36
CA LEU A 350 -0.41 30.39 -5.34
C LEU A 350 -1.42 30.92 -6.37
N ILE A 351 -2.27 30.06 -6.91
CA ILE A 351 -3.29 30.44 -7.91
C ILE A 351 -4.31 31.40 -7.30
N ASP A 352 -4.71 31.16 -6.05
CA ASP A 352 -5.64 32.00 -5.30
C ASP A 352 -5.00 33.28 -4.74
N GLY A 353 -3.68 33.46 -4.87
CA GLY A 353 -2.95 34.61 -4.34
C GLY A 353 -2.88 34.64 -2.80
N THR A 354 -2.99 33.49 -2.15
CA THR A 354 -2.96 33.33 -0.68
C THR A 354 -1.66 32.69 -0.17
N LEU A 355 -0.78 32.22 -1.06
CA LEU A 355 0.56 31.75 -0.70
C LEU A 355 1.41 32.94 -0.20
N ASP A 356 2.17 32.74 0.90
CA ASP A 356 3.12 33.74 1.41
C ASP A 356 4.38 33.80 0.53
N GLU A 357 4.23 34.33 -0.68
CA GLU A 357 5.30 34.46 -1.67
C GLU A 357 6.44 35.34 -1.15
N GLN A 358 6.14 36.37 -0.35
CA GLN A 358 7.16 37.27 0.19
C GLN A 358 8.09 36.54 1.17
N ALA A 359 7.55 35.70 2.06
CA ALA A 359 8.37 34.90 2.97
C ALA A 359 9.24 33.88 2.23
N ILE A 360 8.72 33.27 1.15
CA ILE A 360 9.50 32.34 0.31
C ILE A 360 10.64 33.09 -0.39
N LEU A 361 10.35 34.23 -1.01
CA LEU A 361 11.34 35.04 -1.71
C LEU A 361 12.43 35.59 -0.77
N ALA A 362 12.04 35.96 0.45
CA ALA A 362 12.94 36.40 1.52
C ALA A 362 13.73 35.24 2.17
N GLY A 363 13.33 33.98 1.94
CA GLY A 363 13.97 32.80 2.52
C GLY A 363 13.64 32.56 4.00
N THR A 364 12.63 33.26 4.54
CA THR A 364 12.13 33.05 5.90
C THR A 364 11.23 31.82 5.97
N LEU A 365 10.45 31.56 4.92
CA LEU A 365 9.75 30.30 4.71
C LEU A 365 10.62 29.37 3.86
N LYS A 366 11.03 28.23 4.44
CA LYS A 366 11.94 27.27 3.81
C LYS A 366 11.20 26.00 3.42
N ALA A 367 11.61 25.40 2.32
CA ALA A 367 11.13 24.09 1.93
C ALA A 367 11.62 23.01 2.92
N PRO A 368 10.82 21.94 3.13
CA PRO A 368 11.26 20.82 3.94
C PRO A 368 12.43 20.08 3.28
N THR A 369 13.24 19.46 4.11
CA THR A 369 14.47 18.76 3.76
C THR A 369 14.48 17.36 4.37
N ALA A 370 15.49 16.55 4.02
CA ALA A 370 15.64 15.21 4.61
C ALA A 370 15.86 15.26 6.14
N ASN A 371 16.39 16.36 6.68
CA ASN A 371 16.57 16.51 8.14
C ASN A 371 15.24 16.64 8.89
N ASP A 372 14.16 17.01 8.19
CA ASP A 372 12.82 17.10 8.75
C ASP A 372 12.11 15.73 8.81
N ILE A 373 12.74 14.68 8.27
CA ILE A 373 12.22 13.30 8.23
C ILE A 373 13.30 12.34 8.73
N PRO A 374 13.36 12.05 10.04
CA PRO A 374 14.41 11.22 10.65
C PRO A 374 14.58 9.87 9.96
N GLU A 375 13.48 9.22 9.58
CA GLU A 375 13.46 7.92 8.90
C GLU A 375 14.10 7.96 7.49
N LEU A 376 14.25 9.15 6.90
CA LEU A 376 14.94 9.33 5.63
C LEU A 376 16.44 9.58 5.83
N ALA A 377 16.85 10.10 6.99
CA ALA A 377 18.24 10.42 7.30
C ALA A 377 19.07 9.20 7.74
N GLU A 378 18.44 8.08 8.10
CA GLU A 378 19.11 6.85 8.56
C GLU A 378 20.06 6.20 7.53
N ASP A 379 19.97 6.54 6.23
CA ASP A 379 20.86 5.98 5.19
C ASP A 379 22.17 6.78 5.03
N GLY A 380 22.42 7.78 5.90
CA GLY A 380 23.62 8.62 5.90
C GLY A 380 24.61 8.38 7.05
N ALA A 381 24.48 7.30 7.83
CA ALA A 381 25.32 6.97 8.98
C ALA A 381 26.06 5.63 8.84
#